data_AF-A0A8J7LEV7-F1
#
_entry.id   AF-A0A8J7LEV7-F1
#
_cell.length_a   1.000
_cell.length_b   1.000
_cell.length_c   1.000
_cell.angle_alpha   90.00
_cell.angle_beta   90.00
_cell.angle_gamma   90.00
#
_symmetry.space_group_name_H-M   'P 1'
#
loop_
_entity.id
_entity.type
_entity.pdbx_description
1 polymer ?
#
loop_
_entity_poly.entity_id
_entity_poly.type
_entity_poly.pdbx_seq_one_letter_code
_entity_poly.pdbx_strand_id
1 'polypeptide(L)'
;PIEAMQMVVLLTLRYFHQHQGLIKLFFMQVGYGDIAATEQLQSARLNYRNILLTIIEDGIAQGIFLNPPALNVQITINSIIGTINWTLYDLLVVQNQNLEPEVLATQISSHLLRSLAR
;
A
#
# COMPACT_ATOMS: atom_id res chain seq x y z
N PRO A 1 7.66 -7.85 12.14
CA PRO A 1 7.66 -7.32 10.75
C PRO A 1 6.53 -7.88 9.87
N ILE A 2 6.25 -9.20 9.89
CA ILE A 2 5.14 -9.81 9.12
C ILE A 2 3.79 -9.23 9.53
N GLU A 3 3.47 -9.28 10.83
CA GLU A 3 2.21 -8.74 11.37
C GLU A 3 2.09 -7.24 11.12
N ALA A 4 3.19 -6.49 11.24
CA ALA A 4 3.21 -5.06 10.94
C ALA A 4 2.91 -4.77 9.46
N MET A 5 3.45 -5.58 8.54
CA MET A 5 3.15 -5.49 7.11
C MET A 5 1.69 -5.82 6.82
N GLN A 6 1.14 -6.87 7.44
CA GLN A 6 -0.29 -7.20 7.31
C GLN A 6 -1.19 -6.09 7.86
N MET A 7 -0.82 -5.53 9.01
CA MET A 7 -1.57 -4.46 9.66
C MET A 7 -1.57 -3.19 8.82
N VAL A 8 -0.41 -2.78 8.29
CA VAL A 8 -0.36 -1.56 7.47
C VAL A 8 -1.21 -1.70 6.21
N VAL A 9 -1.19 -2.87 5.55
CA VAL A 9 -2.05 -3.16 4.39
C VAL A 9 -3.52 -3.10 4.79
N LEU A 10 -3.93 -3.74 5.89
CA LEU A 10 -5.30 -3.72 6.37
C LEU A 10 -5.78 -2.29 6.69
N LEU A 11 -4.97 -1.52 7.40
CA LEU A 11 -5.32 -0.13 7.77
C LEU A 11 -5.43 0.76 6.52
N THR A 12 -4.56 0.60 5.53
CA THR A 12 -4.67 1.30 4.25
C THR A 12 -5.98 0.96 3.55
N LEU A 13 -6.35 -0.33 3.48
CA LEU A 13 -7.58 -0.74 2.83
C LEU A 13 -8.83 -0.28 3.58
N ARG A 14 -8.82 -0.31 4.92
CA ARG A 14 -9.92 0.23 5.73
C ARG A 14 -10.10 1.73 5.54
N TYR A 15 -9.00 2.48 5.47
CA TYR A 15 -9.03 3.91 5.16
C TYR A 15 -9.66 4.15 3.78
N PHE A 16 -9.24 3.40 2.77
CA PHE A 16 -9.81 3.54 1.43
C PHE A 16 -11.26 3.10 1.33
N HIS A 17 -11.69 2.10 2.11
CA HIS A 17 -13.09 1.71 2.21
C HIS A 17 -13.93 2.84 2.81
N GLN A 18 -13.48 3.42 3.94
CA GLN A 18 -14.16 4.54 4.60
C GLN A 18 -14.27 5.77 3.69
N HIS A 19 -13.30 5.98 2.80
CA HIS A 19 -13.24 7.12 1.89
C HIS A 19 -13.47 6.75 0.42
N GLN A 20 -14.16 5.63 0.13
CA GLN A 20 -14.23 5.03 -1.21
C GLN A 20 -14.69 6.00 -2.30
N GLY A 21 -15.66 6.88 -2.00
CA GLY A 21 -16.12 7.89 -2.96
C GLY A 21 -15.01 8.86 -3.40
N LEU A 22 -14.24 9.38 -2.44
CA LEU A 22 -13.10 10.28 -2.71
C LEU A 22 -11.99 9.54 -3.45
N ILE A 23 -11.73 8.28 -3.09
CA ILE A 23 -10.71 7.45 -3.73
C ILE A 23 -11.07 7.12 -5.18
N LYS A 24 -12.34 6.84 -5.48
CA LYS A 24 -12.82 6.68 -6.88
C LYS A 24 -12.56 7.95 -7.70
N LEU A 25 -12.90 9.13 -7.18
CA LEU A 25 -12.65 10.41 -7.86
C LEU A 25 -11.15 10.64 -8.09
N PHE A 26 -10.33 10.37 -7.08
CA PHE A 26 -8.87 10.47 -7.16
C PHE A 26 -8.31 9.58 -8.28
N PHE A 27 -8.76 8.32 -8.37
CA PHE A 27 -8.31 7.39 -9.41
C PHE A 27 -8.78 7.76 -10.82
N MET A 28 -9.97 8.36 -10.95
CA MET A 28 -10.47 8.89 -12.22
C MET A 28 -9.81 10.22 -12.62
N GLN A 29 -8.83 10.71 -11.86
CA GLN A 29 -8.17 12.00 -12.07
C GLN A 29 -9.14 13.20 -12.06
N VAL A 30 -10.29 13.04 -11.39
CA VAL A 30 -11.28 14.10 -11.26
C VAL A 30 -10.90 14.97 -10.07
N GLY A 31 -10.50 16.21 -10.35
CA GLY A 31 -10.18 17.22 -9.34
C GLY A 31 -8.82 17.02 -8.70
N TYR A 32 -7.74 17.33 -9.44
CA TYR A 32 -6.46 17.61 -8.80
C TYR A 32 -6.64 18.83 -7.90
N GLY A 33 -6.35 18.65 -6.61
CA GLY A 33 -6.47 19.71 -5.61
C GLY A 33 -5.52 20.88 -5.91
N ASP A 34 -5.70 21.97 -5.17
CA ASP A 34 -4.78 23.10 -5.23
C ASP A 34 -3.35 22.74 -4.76
N ILE A 35 -2.45 23.72 -4.76
CA ILE A 35 -1.06 23.53 -4.34
C ILE A 35 -0.99 23.00 -2.90
N ALA A 36 -1.81 23.54 -1.99
CA ALA A 36 -1.83 23.14 -0.59
C ALA A 36 -2.27 21.68 -0.42
N ALA A 37 -3.31 21.26 -1.13
CA ALA A 37 -3.76 19.86 -1.14
C ALA A 37 -2.69 18.93 -1.74
N THR A 38 -1.98 19.38 -2.77
CA THR A 38 -0.88 18.61 -3.39
C THR A 38 0.28 18.40 -2.42
N GLU A 39 0.68 19.44 -1.67
CA GLU A 39 1.73 19.36 -0.65
C GLU A 39 1.35 18.43 0.51
N GLN A 40 0.11 18.54 1.01
CA GLN A 40 -0.40 17.63 2.05
C GLN A 40 -0.40 16.17 1.57
N LEU A 41 -0.82 15.93 0.33
CA LEU A 41 -0.82 14.59 -0.26
C LEU A 41 0.60 14.05 -0.43
N GLN A 42 1.55 14.90 -0.82
CA GLN A 42 2.96 14.54 -0.89
C GLN A 42 3.50 14.14 0.49
N SER A 43 3.22 14.93 1.53
CA SER A 43 3.62 14.62 2.90
C SER A 43 3.03 13.29 3.38
N ALA A 44 1.74 13.06 3.17
CA ALA A 44 1.07 11.82 3.53
C ALA A 44 1.68 10.59 2.80
N ARG A 45 2.00 10.72 1.50
CA ARG A 45 2.67 9.68 0.73
C ARG A 45 4.07 9.38 1.26
N LEU A 46 4.85 10.40 1.59
CA LEU A 46 6.18 10.21 2.18
C LEU A 46 6.10 9.50 3.54
N ASN A 47 5.15 9.89 4.39
CA ASN A 47 4.94 9.23 5.67
C ASN A 47 4.58 7.74 5.48
N TYR A 48 3.69 7.42 4.54
CA TYR A 48 3.35 6.03 4.24
C TYR A 48 4.56 5.23 3.76
N ARG A 49 5.39 5.81 2.89
CA ARG A 49 6.64 5.18 2.44
C ARG A 49 7.62 4.94 3.60
N ASN A 50 7.74 5.88 4.52
CA ASN A 50 8.61 5.75 5.69
C ASN A 50 8.15 4.64 6.63
N ILE A 51 6.83 4.47 6.83
CA ILE A 51 6.28 3.35 7.60
C ILE A 51 6.68 2.02 6.97
N LEU A 52 6.50 1.88 5.64
CA LEU A 52 6.89 0.67 4.92
C LEU A 52 8.40 0.42 5.00
N LEU A 53 9.21 1.48 4.86
CA LEU A 53 10.66 1.41 5.00
C LEU A 53 11.06 0.82 6.35
N THR A 54 10.56 1.36 7.45
CA THR A 54 10.86 0.87 8.80
C THR A 54 10.47 -0.61 8.96
N ILE A 55 9.27 -1.01 8.50
CA ILE A 55 8.83 -2.40 8.59
C ILE A 55 9.76 -3.35 7.81
N ILE A 56 10.20 -2.94 6.62
CA ILE A 56 11.07 -3.74 5.76
C ILE A 56 12.47 -3.84 6.38
N GLU A 57 13.05 -2.72 6.80
CA GLU A 57 14.38 -2.68 7.44
C GLU A 57 14.42 -3.50 8.73
N ASP A 58 13.39 -3.42 9.57
CA ASP A 58 13.25 -4.24 10.77
C ASP A 58 13.17 -5.73 10.42
N GLY A 59 12.45 -6.09 9.35
CA GLY A 59 12.35 -7.47 8.89
C GLY A 59 13.65 -8.03 8.34
N ILE A 60 14.42 -7.21 7.63
CA ILE A 60 15.78 -7.53 7.17
C ILE A 60 16.71 -7.74 8.38
N ALA A 61 16.71 -6.80 9.33
CA ALA A 61 17.57 -6.85 10.52
C ALA A 61 17.29 -8.09 11.40
N GLN A 62 16.04 -8.54 11.45
CA GLN A 62 15.63 -9.76 12.17
C GLN A 62 15.88 -11.05 11.38
N GLY A 63 16.37 -10.97 10.14
CA GLY A 63 16.55 -12.12 9.25
C GLY A 63 15.24 -12.77 8.78
N ILE A 64 14.11 -12.07 8.92
CA ILE A 64 12.77 -12.55 8.51
C ILE A 64 12.54 -12.26 7.03
N PHE A 65 12.95 -11.08 6.56
CA PHE A 65 12.90 -10.73 5.13
C PHE A 65 14.24 -10.96 4.45
N LEU A 66 14.19 -11.12 3.13
CA LEU A 66 15.37 -11.29 2.29
C LEU A 66 16.33 -10.09 2.43
N ASN A 67 17.61 -10.37 2.59
CA ASN A 67 18.66 -9.34 2.62
C ASN A 67 19.03 -8.85 1.21
N PRO A 68 19.58 -7.63 1.06
CA PRO A 68 20.22 -7.21 -0.18
C PRO A 68 21.35 -8.19 -0.60
N PRO A 69 21.59 -8.41 -1.91
CA PRO A 69 20.92 -7.77 -3.05
C PRO A 69 19.61 -8.46 -3.47
N ALA A 70 19.21 -9.55 -2.82
CA ALA A 70 18.00 -10.30 -3.20
C ALA A 70 16.73 -9.46 -3.04
N LEU A 71 16.73 -8.51 -2.09
CA LEU A 71 15.66 -7.56 -1.87
C LEU A 71 16.17 -6.12 -2.01
N ASN A 72 15.64 -5.38 -2.99
CA ASN A 72 15.85 -3.94 -3.09
C ASN A 72 14.71 -3.22 -2.36
N VAL A 73 15.02 -2.53 -1.27
CA VAL A 73 14.02 -1.89 -0.38
C VAL A 73 13.15 -0.88 -1.13
N GLN A 74 13.75 -0.01 -1.95
CA GLN A 74 13.01 1.03 -2.67
C GLN A 74 12.08 0.45 -3.74
N ILE A 75 12.54 -0.56 -4.48
CA ILE A 75 11.69 -1.30 -5.45
C ILE A 75 10.56 -2.01 -4.71
N THR A 76 10.86 -2.63 -3.57
CA THR A 76 9.87 -3.34 -2.75
C THR A 76 8.75 -2.41 -2.28
N ILE A 77 9.09 -1.23 -1.74
CA ILE A 77 8.10 -0.20 -1.35
C ILE A 77 7.26 0.22 -2.55
N ASN A 78 7.89 0.47 -3.71
CA ASN A 78 7.17 0.83 -4.93
C ASN A 78 6.22 -0.27 -5.39
N SER A 79 6.64 -1.53 -5.33
CA SER A 79 5.82 -2.67 -5.68
C SER A 79 4.62 -2.81 -4.74
N ILE A 80 4.80 -2.68 -3.42
CA ILE A 80 3.70 -2.74 -2.44
C ILE A 80 2.66 -1.66 -2.74
N ILE A 81 3.10 -0.40 -2.88
CA ILE A 81 2.20 0.73 -3.16
C ILE A 81 1.51 0.55 -4.50
N GLY A 82 2.26 0.15 -5.53
CA GLY A 82 1.76 -0.09 -6.87
C GLY A 82 0.69 -1.19 -6.90
N THR A 83 0.94 -2.32 -6.24
CA THR A 83 0.00 -3.43 -6.12
C THR A 83 -1.30 -2.96 -5.48
N ILE A 84 -1.24 -2.30 -4.31
CA ILE A 84 -2.45 -1.81 -3.63
C ILE A 84 -3.24 -0.84 -4.53
N ASN A 85 -2.56 0.16 -5.10
CA ASN A 85 -3.23 1.17 -5.91
C ASN A 85 -3.87 0.60 -7.17
N TRP A 86 -3.16 -0.27 -7.90
CA TRP A 86 -3.71 -0.89 -9.11
C TRP A 86 -4.84 -1.85 -8.81
N THR A 87 -4.74 -2.65 -7.75
CA THR A 87 -5.83 -3.52 -7.32
C THR A 87 -7.09 -2.72 -6.97
N LEU A 88 -6.94 -1.59 -6.29
CA LEU A 88 -8.07 -0.72 -5.96
C LEU A 88 -8.64 -0.01 -7.17
N TYR A 89 -7.80 0.48 -8.09
CA TYR A 89 -8.25 1.07 -9.34
C TYR A 89 -9.11 0.07 -10.12
N ASP A 90 -8.59 -1.15 -10.32
CA ASP A 90 -9.29 -2.20 -11.04
C ASP A 90 -10.63 -2.54 -10.37
N LEU A 91 -10.62 -2.80 -9.06
CA LEU A 91 -11.82 -3.12 -8.30
C LEU A 91 -12.87 -2.00 -8.33
N LEU A 92 -12.47 -0.78 -8.01
CA LEU A 92 -13.37 0.33 -7.74
C LEU A 92 -13.82 1.07 -9.01
N VAL A 93 -12.95 1.17 -10.01
CA VAL A 93 -13.17 1.95 -11.23
C VAL A 93 -13.49 1.04 -12.41
N VAL A 94 -12.69 -0.01 -12.66
CA VAL A 94 -12.87 -0.89 -13.83
C VAL A 94 -14.05 -1.85 -13.61
N GLN A 95 -14.05 -2.56 -12.47
CA GLN A 95 -15.08 -3.54 -12.13
C GLN A 95 -16.29 -2.92 -11.44
N ASN A 96 -16.16 -1.68 -10.94
CA ASN A 96 -17.18 -0.96 -10.18
C ASN A 96 -17.75 -1.78 -9.00
N GLN A 97 -16.89 -2.50 -8.29
CA GLN A 97 -17.24 -3.29 -7.11
C GLN A 97 -16.96 -2.50 -5.83
N ASN A 98 -17.46 -3.03 -4.70
CA ASN A 98 -17.15 -2.52 -3.38
C ASN A 98 -15.89 -3.18 -2.84
N LEU A 99 -15.15 -2.42 -2.03
CA LEU A 99 -13.98 -2.92 -1.33
C LEU A 99 -14.39 -3.71 -0.08
N GLU A 100 -13.96 -4.96 0.02
CA GLU A 100 -14.02 -5.79 1.24
C GLU A 100 -12.61 -5.84 1.86
N PRO A 101 -12.28 -4.93 2.81
CA PRO A 101 -10.90 -4.67 3.18
C PRO A 101 -10.22 -5.85 3.87
N GLU A 102 -10.91 -6.62 4.71
CA GLU A 102 -10.34 -7.77 5.42
C GLU A 102 -9.94 -8.92 4.47
N VAL A 103 -10.82 -9.22 3.52
CA VAL A 103 -10.59 -10.28 2.52
C VAL A 103 -9.42 -9.87 1.63
N LEU A 104 -9.44 -8.64 1.12
CA LEU A 104 -8.42 -8.15 0.23
C LEU A 104 -7.07 -7.98 0.93
N ALA A 105 -7.05 -7.54 2.19
CA ALA A 105 -5.82 -7.44 2.98
C ALA A 105 -5.14 -8.80 3.12
N THR A 106 -5.92 -9.85 3.37
CA THR A 106 -5.40 -11.22 3.49
C THR A 106 -4.77 -11.69 2.18
N GLN A 107 -5.45 -11.46 1.05
CA GLN A 107 -4.96 -11.82 -0.28
C GLN A 107 -3.69 -11.05 -0.64
N ILE A 108 -3.71 -9.71 -0.57
CA ILE A 108 -2.56 -8.86 -0.88
C ILE A 108 -1.38 -9.22 0.02
N SER A 109 -1.58 -9.35 1.32
CA SER A 109 -0.50 -9.68 2.25
C SER A 109 0.14 -11.02 1.93
N SER A 110 -0.65 -12.05 1.57
CA SER A 110 -0.10 -13.35 1.14
C SER A 110 0.76 -13.23 -0.11
N HIS A 111 0.39 -12.39 -1.08
CA HIS A 111 1.20 -12.14 -2.27
C HIS A 111 2.48 -11.36 -1.95
N LEU A 112 2.40 -10.34 -1.11
CA LEU A 112 3.55 -9.53 -0.72
C LEU A 112 4.55 -10.34 0.12
N LEU A 113 4.09 -11.07 1.13
CA LEU A 113 4.98 -11.81 2.03
C LEU A 113 5.74 -12.92 1.32
N ARG A 114 5.16 -13.53 0.27
CA ARG A 114 5.85 -14.50 -0.59
C ARG A 114 7.06 -13.93 -1.34
N SER A 115 7.08 -12.64 -1.63
CA SER A 115 8.22 -11.99 -2.28
C SER A 115 9.21 -11.37 -1.29
N LEU A 116 8.76 -11.13 -0.05
CA LEU A 116 9.58 -10.56 1.02
C LEU A 116 10.34 -11.62 1.83
N ALA A 117 9.75 -12.78 2.04
CA ALA A 117 10.26 -13.87 2.86
C ALA A 117 10.42 -15.16 2.03
N ARG A 118 11.32 -16.06 2.47
CA ARG A 118 11.46 -17.39 1.87
C ARG A 118 10.28 -18.30 2.22
#